data_AF-A0A524RSU8-F1
#
_entry.id   AF-A0A524RSU8-F1
#
_cell.length_a   1.000
_cell.length_b   1.000
_cell.length_c   1.000
_cell.angle_alpha   90.00
_cell.angle_beta   90.00
_cell.angle_gamma   90.00
#
_symmetry.space_group_name_H-M   'P 1'
#
loop_
_entity.id
_entity.type
_entity.pdbx_description
1 polymer ?
#
loop_
_entity_poly.entity_id
_entity_poly.type
_entity_poly.pdbx_seq_one_letter_code
_entity_poly.pdbx_strand_id
1 'polypeptide(L)'
;GVFFVEETSLAMAPPVPYDMLKNRLQRRLAHRGIGVTEVQHEEFCLFPMNHPLPRRDQRLLGFGGAASMVHPASGYMVGALLRRGPGFAAAIAAGLRQPQRSLDEVAAAAWQVLWSGELVRRHGIYRFGLEKLMRFSEATLHAHFDTFFNLPLAIWTGFLTNTLPLVQLVKAMALLLWRAPWPVKWGLIIPRGRELALLWRGIRG
;
A
#
# COMPACT_ATOMS: atom_id res chain seq x y z
N GLY A 1 -18.44 21.68 -18.33
CA GLY A 1 -18.34 20.20 -18.29
C GLY A 1 -18.56 19.73 -16.87
N VAL A 2 -18.84 18.44 -16.68
CA VAL A 2 -18.91 17.80 -15.35
C VAL A 2 -17.57 17.14 -15.08
N PHE A 3 -16.99 17.37 -13.90
CA PHE A 3 -15.65 16.91 -13.54
C PHE A 3 -15.64 16.29 -12.15
N PHE A 4 -14.84 15.24 -11.99
CA PHE A 4 -14.45 14.73 -10.68
C PHE A 4 -13.14 15.40 -10.25
N VAL A 5 -13.13 15.99 -9.06
CA VAL A 5 -11.94 16.63 -8.48
C VAL A 5 -11.79 16.17 -7.03
N GLU A 6 -10.57 15.90 -6.63
CA GLU A 6 -10.25 15.45 -5.28
C GLU A 6 -9.01 16.15 -4.74
N GLU A 7 -8.96 16.32 -3.42
CA GLU A 7 -7.71 16.60 -2.69
C GLU A 7 -7.49 15.47 -1.69
N THR A 8 -6.36 14.79 -1.85
CA THR A 8 -6.08 13.54 -1.13
C THR A 8 -4.80 13.70 -0.29
N SER A 9 -4.86 13.29 0.98
CA SER A 9 -3.66 13.00 1.76
C SER A 9 -3.45 11.49 1.79
N LEU A 10 -2.47 11.01 1.03
CA LEU A 10 -2.35 9.58 0.75
C LEU A 10 -1.96 8.75 1.98
N ALA A 11 -0.92 9.14 2.70
CA ALA A 11 -0.28 8.27 3.69
C ALA A 11 -0.04 8.89 5.07
N MET A 12 -0.54 10.11 5.31
CA MET A 12 -0.39 10.76 6.60
C MET A 12 -1.19 10.01 7.68
N ALA A 13 -0.58 9.82 8.85
CA ALA A 13 -1.18 9.15 9.99
C ALA A 13 -0.82 9.93 11.27
N PRO A 14 -1.79 10.49 12.02
CA PRO A 14 -3.26 10.45 11.82
C PRO A 14 -3.73 11.08 10.49
N PRO A 15 -4.94 10.79 9.99
CA PRO A 15 -5.41 11.35 8.72
C PRO A 15 -5.57 12.86 8.78
N VAL A 16 -5.41 13.51 7.62
CA VAL A 16 -5.70 14.94 7.47
C VAL A 16 -7.22 15.17 7.59
N PRO A 17 -7.70 16.13 8.41
CA PRO A 17 -9.12 16.43 8.51
C PRO A 17 -9.75 16.82 7.16
N TYR A 18 -10.97 16.36 6.92
CA TYR A 18 -11.67 16.60 5.65
C TYR A 18 -11.87 18.09 5.34
N ASP A 19 -12.17 18.91 6.34
CA ASP A 19 -12.29 20.36 6.15
C ASP A 19 -10.99 20.99 5.63
N MET A 20 -9.83 20.49 6.07
CA MET A 20 -8.55 20.96 5.56
C MET A 20 -8.34 20.52 4.10
N LEU A 21 -8.73 19.30 3.72
CA LEU A 21 -8.66 18.83 2.34
C LEU A 21 -9.59 19.65 1.44
N LYS A 22 -10.84 19.86 1.86
CA LYS A 22 -11.83 20.66 1.14
C LYS A 22 -11.36 22.10 0.92
N ASN A 23 -10.82 22.74 1.97
CA ASN A 23 -10.25 24.08 1.87
C ASN A 23 -9.05 24.13 0.90
N ARG A 24 -8.18 23.12 0.90
CA ARG A 24 -7.05 23.03 -0.05
C ARG A 24 -7.54 22.86 -1.49
N LEU A 25 -8.51 21.97 -1.71
CA LEU A 25 -9.13 21.75 -3.02
C LEU A 25 -9.69 23.06 -3.58
N GLN A 26 -10.51 23.77 -2.79
CA GLN A 26 -11.10 25.04 -3.19
C GLN A 26 -10.05 26.10 -3.53
N ARG A 27 -8.98 26.21 -2.72
CA ARG A 27 -7.87 27.13 -3.01
C ARG A 27 -7.16 26.79 -4.32
N ARG A 28 -6.93 25.49 -4.61
CA ARG A 28 -6.30 25.06 -5.87
C ARG A 28 -7.19 25.32 -7.08
N LEU A 29 -8.50 25.08 -6.96
CA LEU A 29 -9.46 25.39 -8.02
C LEU A 29 -9.49 26.90 -8.31
N ALA A 30 -9.61 27.72 -7.27
CA ALA A 30 -9.60 29.18 -7.39
C ALA A 30 -8.30 29.70 -8.01
N HIS A 31 -7.14 29.18 -7.57
CA HIS A 31 -5.84 29.53 -8.14
C HIS A 31 -5.73 29.21 -9.64
N ARG A 32 -6.43 28.17 -10.12
CA ARG A 32 -6.50 27.81 -11.53
C ARG A 32 -7.63 28.51 -12.30
N GLY A 33 -8.32 29.47 -11.69
CA GLY A 33 -9.46 30.17 -12.29
C GLY A 33 -10.69 29.28 -12.50
N ILE A 34 -10.78 28.14 -11.80
CA ILE A 34 -11.89 27.21 -11.92
C ILE A 34 -12.96 27.58 -10.90
N GLY A 35 -14.06 28.17 -11.38
CA GLY A 35 -15.27 28.40 -10.58
C GLY A 35 -16.16 27.16 -10.56
N VAL A 36 -16.48 26.66 -9.37
CA VAL A 36 -17.46 25.58 -9.21
C VAL A 36 -18.86 26.19 -9.20
N THR A 37 -19.67 25.85 -10.21
CA THR A 37 -21.06 26.35 -10.33
C THR A 37 -22.05 25.49 -9.56
N GLU A 38 -21.78 24.19 -9.46
CA GLU A 38 -22.65 23.20 -8.83
C GLU A 38 -21.80 22.03 -8.31
N VAL A 39 -22.14 21.50 -7.14
CA VAL A 39 -21.57 20.25 -6.60
C VAL A 39 -22.65 19.19 -6.66
N GLN A 40 -22.50 18.22 -7.57
CA GLN A 40 -23.49 17.15 -7.76
C GLN A 40 -23.34 16.03 -6.72
N HIS A 41 -22.11 15.76 -6.28
CA HIS A 41 -21.80 14.69 -5.34
C HIS A 41 -20.54 15.04 -4.53
N GLU A 42 -20.54 14.67 -3.25
CA GLU A 42 -19.38 14.77 -2.36
C GLU A 42 -19.14 13.41 -1.71
N GLU A 43 -17.90 12.90 -1.80
CA GLU A 43 -17.51 11.62 -1.22
C GLU A 43 -16.38 11.80 -0.21
N PHE A 44 -16.50 11.12 0.92
CA PHE A 44 -15.46 11.06 1.94
C PHE A 44 -14.85 9.67 1.95
N CYS A 45 -13.56 9.59 1.63
CA CYS A 45 -12.82 8.34 1.59
C CYS A 45 -11.72 8.32 2.64
N LEU A 46 -11.61 7.19 3.36
CA LEU A 46 -10.51 6.92 4.28
C LEU A 46 -10.20 5.43 4.26
N PHE A 47 -8.97 5.09 3.88
CA PHE A 47 -8.44 3.73 4.00
C PHE A 47 -7.03 3.77 4.57
N PRO A 48 -6.74 3.06 5.67
CA PRO A 48 -5.42 3.07 6.28
C PRO A 48 -4.42 2.26 5.44
N MET A 49 -3.36 2.91 4.96
CA MET A 49 -2.25 2.26 4.25
C MET A 49 -1.19 1.66 5.18
N ASN A 50 -1.30 1.90 6.48
CA ASN A 50 -0.32 1.56 7.51
C ASN A 50 -0.86 0.54 8.53
N HIS A 51 -2.00 -0.11 8.25
CA HIS A 51 -2.62 -1.06 9.16
C HIS A 51 -1.64 -2.21 9.49
N PRO A 52 -1.54 -2.64 10.77
CA PRO A 52 -0.76 -3.82 11.11
C PRO A 52 -1.33 -5.05 10.40
N LEU A 53 -0.49 -6.06 10.14
CA LEU A 53 -1.01 -7.34 9.65
C LEU A 53 -1.99 -7.93 10.68
N PRO A 54 -3.08 -8.58 10.23
CA PRO A 54 -4.02 -9.21 11.14
C PRO A 54 -3.33 -10.33 11.93
N ARG A 55 -3.87 -10.64 13.12
CA ARG A 55 -3.52 -11.89 13.80
C ARG A 55 -3.96 -13.05 12.90
N ARG A 56 -3.08 -14.03 12.70
CA ARG A 56 -3.29 -15.17 11.79
C ARG A 56 -3.55 -16.48 12.54
N ASP A 57 -3.37 -16.47 13.86
CA ASP A 57 -3.66 -17.53 14.82
C ASP A 57 -5.10 -17.47 15.36
N GLN A 58 -6.04 -17.02 14.52
CA GLN A 58 -7.45 -16.83 14.90
C GLN A 58 -8.39 -17.36 13.81
N ARG A 59 -9.60 -17.75 14.24
CA ARG A 59 -10.67 -18.25 13.36
C ARG A 59 -11.35 -17.16 12.54
N LEU A 60 -11.40 -15.92 13.05
CA LEU A 60 -12.02 -14.82 12.34
C LEU A 60 -11.15 -14.44 11.14
N LEU A 61 -11.70 -14.64 9.94
CA LEU A 61 -11.04 -14.29 8.69
C LEU A 61 -11.44 -12.88 8.24
N GLY A 62 -10.47 -12.11 7.78
CA GLY A 62 -10.69 -10.85 7.07
C GLY A 62 -10.38 -11.01 5.59
N PHE A 63 -10.87 -10.07 4.77
CA PHE A 63 -10.48 -9.93 3.36
C PHE A 63 -10.47 -8.45 2.97
N GLY A 64 -9.64 -8.07 2.00
CA GLY A 64 -9.52 -6.67 1.59
C GLY A 64 -8.87 -5.80 2.67
N GLY A 65 -9.43 -4.60 2.90
CA GLY A 65 -8.93 -3.66 3.89
C GLY A 65 -8.92 -4.24 5.31
N ALA A 66 -9.92 -5.07 5.65
CA ALA A 66 -10.02 -5.77 6.93
C ALA A 66 -8.90 -6.81 7.15
N ALA A 67 -8.21 -7.23 6.08
CA ALA A 67 -7.04 -8.10 6.14
C ALA A 67 -5.73 -7.37 5.85
N SER A 68 -5.69 -6.04 5.90
CA SER A 68 -4.50 -5.20 5.61
C SER A 68 -3.96 -5.38 4.19
N MET A 69 -4.82 -5.63 3.22
CA MET A 69 -4.42 -5.90 1.82
C MET A 69 -4.24 -4.63 0.97
N VAL A 70 -4.43 -3.44 1.56
CA VAL A 70 -4.13 -2.16 0.91
C VAL A 70 -2.62 -2.07 0.65
N HIS A 71 -2.22 -1.73 -0.57
CA HIS A 71 -0.81 -1.59 -0.91
C HIS A 71 -0.17 -0.43 -0.13
N PRO A 72 0.82 -0.66 0.75
CA PRO A 72 1.32 0.39 1.63
C PRO A 72 1.94 1.58 0.90
N ALA A 73 2.51 1.38 -0.29
CA ALA A 73 3.14 2.48 -1.03
C ALA A 73 2.19 3.25 -1.98
N SER A 74 1.00 2.73 -2.30
CA SER A 74 0.15 3.31 -3.37
C SER A 74 -1.33 3.42 -3.01
N GLY A 75 -1.80 2.73 -1.97
CA GLY A 75 -3.22 2.67 -1.63
C GLY A 75 -4.03 1.71 -2.49
N TYR A 76 -3.44 1.12 -3.53
CA TYR A 76 -4.17 0.21 -4.44
C TYR A 76 -4.48 -1.12 -3.79
N MET A 77 -5.66 -1.67 -4.10
CA MET A 77 -6.11 -2.93 -3.52
C MET A 77 -6.93 -3.79 -4.49
N VAL A 78 -7.84 -3.19 -5.26
CA VAL A 78 -8.84 -3.91 -6.08
C VAL A 78 -8.23 -5.00 -6.95
N GLY A 79 -7.21 -4.69 -7.75
CA GLY A 79 -6.57 -5.68 -8.61
C GLY A 79 -5.91 -6.83 -7.84
N ALA A 80 -5.37 -6.56 -6.65
CA ALA A 80 -4.84 -7.61 -5.78
C ALA A 80 -5.95 -8.49 -5.19
N LEU A 81 -7.12 -7.92 -4.87
CA LEU A 81 -8.26 -8.71 -4.39
C LEU A 81 -8.79 -9.66 -5.46
N LEU A 82 -8.94 -9.18 -6.69
CA LEU A 82 -9.40 -10.00 -7.81
C LEU A 82 -8.47 -11.20 -8.06
N ARG A 83 -7.15 -11.00 -7.97
CA ARG A 83 -6.17 -12.10 -8.11
C ARG A 83 -6.20 -13.10 -6.96
N ARG A 84 -6.46 -12.63 -5.73
CA ARG A 84 -6.24 -13.41 -4.50
C ARG A 84 -7.51 -14.04 -3.93
N GLY A 85 -8.66 -13.46 -4.25
CA GLY A 85 -9.99 -13.92 -3.81
C GLY A 85 -10.26 -15.39 -4.16
N PRO A 86 -10.04 -15.84 -5.41
CA PRO A 86 -10.31 -17.22 -5.79
C PRO A 86 -9.52 -18.25 -4.95
N GLY A 87 -8.22 -18.03 -4.75
CA GLY A 87 -7.39 -18.92 -3.93
C GLY A 87 -7.81 -18.93 -2.46
N PHE A 88 -8.21 -17.77 -1.93
CA PHE A 88 -8.70 -17.65 -0.56
C PHE A 88 -10.02 -18.42 -0.35
N ALA A 89 -11.00 -18.21 -1.24
CA ALA A 89 -12.27 -18.92 -1.21
C ALA A 89 -12.07 -20.44 -1.39
N ALA A 90 -11.17 -20.86 -2.29
CA ALA A 90 -10.86 -22.27 -2.51
C ALA A 90 -10.26 -22.94 -1.28
N ALA A 91 -9.35 -22.27 -0.55
CA ALA A 91 -8.77 -22.80 0.68
C ALA A 91 -9.83 -23.03 1.77
N ILE A 92 -10.76 -22.08 1.93
CA ILE A 92 -11.88 -22.21 2.87
C ILE A 92 -12.78 -23.39 2.46
N ALA A 93 -13.22 -23.42 1.20
CA ALA A 93 -14.09 -24.47 0.70
C ALA A 93 -13.47 -25.87 0.80
N ALA A 94 -12.16 -26.00 0.49
CA ALA A 94 -11.44 -27.26 0.62
C ALA A 94 -11.36 -27.73 2.08
N GLY A 95 -11.11 -26.80 3.01
CA GLY A 95 -11.07 -27.10 4.43
C GLY A 95 -12.42 -27.55 4.99
N LEU A 96 -13.50 -26.85 4.64
CA LEU A 96 -14.86 -27.18 5.09
C LEU A 96 -15.39 -28.52 4.54
N ARG A 97 -14.85 -28.99 3.40
CA ARG A 97 -15.20 -30.31 2.84
C ARG A 97 -14.53 -31.48 3.55
N GLN A 98 -13.60 -31.24 4.48
CA GLN A 98 -12.88 -32.29 5.21
C GLN A 98 -13.46 -32.41 6.62
N PRO A 99 -14.31 -33.41 6.92
CA PRO A 99 -15.00 -33.50 8.21
C PRO A 99 -14.07 -33.62 9.43
N GLN A 100 -12.87 -34.17 9.21
CA GLN A 100 -11.86 -34.36 10.26
C GLN A 100 -11.04 -33.08 10.55
N ARG A 101 -11.19 -32.04 9.72
CA ARG A 101 -10.39 -30.83 9.84
C ARG A 101 -11.07 -29.84 10.78
N SER A 102 -10.33 -29.38 11.77
CA SER A 102 -10.81 -28.35 12.69
C SER A 102 -10.97 -27.01 11.97
N LEU A 103 -11.87 -26.16 12.48
CA LEU A 103 -12.04 -24.80 11.95
C LEU A 103 -10.77 -23.94 12.10
N ASP A 104 -9.94 -24.23 13.09
CA ASP A 104 -8.62 -23.58 13.25
C ASP A 104 -7.70 -23.89 12.07
N GLU A 105 -7.65 -25.14 11.63
CA GLU A 105 -6.82 -25.55 10.48
C GLU A 105 -7.37 -25.01 9.15
N VAL A 106 -8.68 -24.80 9.04
CA VAL A 106 -9.29 -24.13 7.88
C VAL A 106 -8.89 -22.65 7.87
N ALA A 107 -9.02 -21.96 9.01
CA ALA A 107 -8.65 -20.57 9.14
C ALA A 107 -7.14 -20.34 8.91
N ALA A 108 -6.29 -21.20 9.45
CA ALA A 108 -4.84 -21.15 9.24
C ALA A 108 -4.48 -21.30 7.75
N ALA A 109 -5.13 -22.21 7.03
CA ALA A 109 -4.92 -22.38 5.59
C ALA A 109 -5.36 -21.14 4.79
N ALA A 110 -6.52 -20.58 5.13
CA ALA A 110 -7.04 -19.37 4.48
C ALA A 110 -6.11 -18.15 4.74
N TRP A 111 -5.64 -17.98 5.98
CA TRP A 111 -4.65 -16.96 6.31
C TRP A 111 -3.32 -17.17 5.59
N GLN A 112 -2.88 -18.42 5.39
CA GLN A 112 -1.64 -18.71 4.67
C GLN A 112 -1.73 -18.30 3.18
N VAL A 113 -2.92 -18.37 2.57
CA VAL A 113 -3.13 -17.82 1.21
C VAL A 113 -3.06 -16.28 1.21
N LEU A 114 -3.63 -15.63 2.22
CA LEU A 114 -3.64 -14.17 2.32
C LEU A 114 -2.33 -13.56 2.86
N TRP A 115 -1.53 -14.30 3.59
CA TRP A 115 -0.32 -13.79 4.24
C TRP A 115 0.73 -14.89 4.38
N SER A 116 1.10 -15.48 3.25
CA SER A 116 2.28 -16.34 3.16
C SER A 116 3.53 -15.60 3.60
N GLY A 117 4.56 -16.33 4.02
CA GLY A 117 5.81 -15.73 4.49
C GLY A 117 6.44 -14.76 3.48
N GLU A 118 6.34 -15.04 2.18
CA GLU A 118 6.81 -14.11 1.15
C GLU A 118 5.98 -12.82 1.09
N LEU A 119 4.66 -12.92 1.14
CA LEU A 119 3.77 -11.76 1.08
C LEU A 119 3.90 -10.87 2.32
N VAL A 120 4.15 -11.48 3.48
CA VAL A 120 4.49 -10.75 4.71
C VAL A 120 5.79 -9.96 4.54
N ARG A 121 6.86 -10.60 4.02
CA ARG A 121 8.14 -9.93 3.75
C ARG A 121 7.98 -8.77 2.78
N ARG A 122 7.26 -9.00 1.68
CA ARG A 122 6.95 -7.96 0.67
C ARG A 122 6.17 -6.80 1.29
N HIS A 123 5.15 -7.09 2.09
CA HIS A 123 4.40 -6.07 2.81
C HIS A 123 5.29 -5.25 3.77
N GLY A 124 6.19 -5.91 4.50
CA GLY A 124 7.20 -5.25 5.33
C GLY A 124 8.09 -4.29 4.53
N ILE A 125 8.53 -4.71 3.34
CA ILE A 125 9.33 -3.89 2.42
C ILE A 125 8.55 -2.65 1.94
N TYR A 126 7.28 -2.80 1.55
CA TYR A 126 6.47 -1.65 1.14
C TYR A 126 6.22 -0.67 2.28
N ARG A 127 5.96 -1.17 3.50
CA ARG A 127 5.83 -0.32 4.69
C ARG A 127 7.12 0.42 5.02
N PHE A 128 8.26 -0.25 4.88
CA PHE A 128 9.56 0.39 5.01
C PHE A 128 9.74 1.52 3.99
N GLY A 129 9.43 1.26 2.72
CA GLY A 129 9.51 2.26 1.66
C GLY A 129 8.60 3.46 1.92
N LEU A 130 7.35 3.23 2.32
CA LEU A 130 6.41 4.30 2.67
C LEU A 130 6.95 5.19 3.79
N GLU A 131 7.44 4.58 4.87
CA GLU A 131 7.99 5.30 6.02
C GLU A 131 9.16 6.23 5.62
N LYS A 132 9.96 5.84 4.64
CA LYS A 132 11.02 6.69 4.07
C LYS A 132 10.44 7.87 3.29
N LEU A 133 9.48 7.60 2.41
CA LEU A 133 8.86 8.63 1.56
C LEU A 133 8.15 9.71 2.37
N MET A 134 7.52 9.35 3.49
CA MET A 134 6.83 10.29 4.39
C MET A 134 7.75 11.37 4.98
N ARG A 135 9.07 11.24 4.85
CA ARG A 135 10.06 12.18 5.40
C ARG A 135 10.75 13.03 4.35
N PHE A 136 10.43 12.81 3.08
CA PHE A 136 11.02 13.57 1.99
C PHE A 136 10.43 14.97 1.98
N SER A 137 11.28 15.97 1.68
CA SER A 137 10.79 17.26 1.23
C SER A 137 10.09 17.08 -0.12
N GLU A 138 9.23 18.03 -0.49
CA GLU A 138 8.52 18.03 -1.79
C GLU A 138 9.47 17.79 -2.97
N ALA A 139 10.57 18.54 -3.05
CA ALA A 139 11.56 18.39 -4.12
C ALA A 139 12.20 16.99 -4.15
N THR A 140 12.49 16.40 -2.99
CA THR A 140 13.06 15.04 -2.91
C THR A 140 12.02 13.99 -3.30
N LEU A 141 10.76 14.21 -2.93
CA LEU A 141 9.66 13.33 -3.26
C LEU A 141 9.37 13.33 -4.78
N HIS A 142 9.37 14.50 -5.41
CA HIS A 142 9.24 14.61 -6.87
C HIS A 142 10.37 13.87 -7.59
N ALA A 143 11.63 14.13 -7.21
CA ALA A 143 12.78 13.44 -7.79
C ALA A 143 12.73 11.91 -7.59
N HIS A 144 12.20 11.43 -6.46
CA HIS A 144 11.97 10.01 -6.24
C HIS A 144 10.95 9.44 -7.24
N PHE A 145 9.78 10.08 -7.37
CA PHE A 145 8.73 9.60 -8.28
C PHE A 145 9.19 9.67 -9.74
N ASP A 146 9.89 10.74 -10.14
CA ASP A 146 10.49 10.83 -11.47
C ASP A 146 11.46 9.67 -11.73
N THR A 147 12.32 9.33 -10.76
CA THR A 147 13.22 8.19 -10.89
C THR A 147 12.44 6.87 -10.96
N PHE A 148 11.41 6.70 -10.13
CA PHE A 148 10.60 5.48 -10.04
C PHE A 148 9.80 5.21 -11.32
N PHE A 149 9.14 6.24 -11.88
CA PHE A 149 8.33 6.09 -13.10
C PHE A 149 9.19 6.02 -14.37
N ASN A 150 10.47 6.40 -14.32
CA ASN A 150 11.46 6.15 -15.38
C ASN A 150 12.10 4.75 -15.32
N LEU A 151 11.74 3.91 -14.35
CA LEU A 151 12.11 2.48 -14.40
C LEU A 151 11.39 1.77 -15.55
N PRO A 152 11.87 0.60 -16.02
CA PRO A 152 11.16 -0.16 -17.04
C PRO A 152 9.71 -0.44 -16.63
N LEU A 153 8.79 -0.37 -17.59
CA LEU A 153 7.34 -0.48 -17.36
C LEU A 153 6.98 -1.71 -16.50
N ALA A 154 7.54 -2.87 -16.81
CA ALA A 154 7.28 -4.12 -16.09
C ALA A 154 7.70 -4.06 -14.59
N ILE A 155 8.72 -3.27 -14.26
CA ILE A 155 9.23 -3.15 -12.90
C ILE A 155 8.30 -2.28 -12.05
N TRP A 156 8.00 -1.06 -12.48
CA TRP A 156 7.18 -0.17 -11.66
C TRP A 156 5.70 -0.62 -11.63
N THR A 157 5.17 -1.18 -12.73
CA THR A 157 3.82 -1.78 -12.73
C THR A 157 3.75 -3.00 -11.83
N GLY A 158 4.76 -3.88 -11.89
CA GLY A 158 4.86 -5.03 -11.01
C GLY A 158 4.92 -4.64 -9.53
N PHE A 159 5.65 -3.57 -9.22
CA PHE A 159 5.72 -2.99 -7.88
C PHE A 159 4.35 -2.51 -7.43
N LEU A 160 3.72 -1.58 -8.17
CA LEU A 160 2.42 -0.99 -7.80
C LEU A 160 1.26 -1.99 -7.74
N THR A 161 1.34 -3.07 -8.52
CA THR A 161 0.33 -4.13 -8.52
C THR A 161 0.59 -5.22 -7.49
N ASN A 162 1.69 -5.13 -6.73
CA ASN A 162 2.15 -6.17 -5.83
C ASN A 162 2.20 -7.55 -6.52
N THR A 163 2.85 -7.63 -7.68
CA THR A 163 3.04 -8.88 -8.44
C THR A 163 4.49 -9.32 -8.56
N LEU A 164 5.46 -8.43 -8.30
CA LEU A 164 6.87 -8.81 -8.27
C LEU A 164 7.15 -9.85 -7.17
N PRO A 165 7.79 -10.99 -7.50
CA PRO A 165 8.37 -11.88 -6.50
C PRO A 165 9.35 -11.12 -5.61
N LEU A 166 9.55 -11.58 -4.38
CA LEU A 166 10.38 -10.89 -3.38
C LEU A 166 11.77 -10.48 -3.91
N VAL A 167 12.45 -11.37 -4.63
CA VAL A 167 13.78 -11.08 -5.23
C VAL A 167 13.69 -9.94 -6.25
N GLN A 168 12.66 -9.92 -7.09
CA GLN A 168 12.47 -8.87 -8.08
C GLN A 168 12.07 -7.54 -7.43
N LEU A 169 11.28 -7.58 -6.35
CA LEU A 169 10.97 -6.40 -5.55
C LEU A 169 12.23 -5.76 -4.96
N VAL A 170 13.12 -6.55 -4.37
CA VAL A 170 14.41 -6.05 -3.85
C VAL A 170 15.28 -5.50 -4.98
N LYS A 171 15.34 -6.19 -6.12
CA LYS A 171 16.05 -5.68 -7.32
C LYS A 171 15.47 -4.35 -7.82
N ALA A 172 14.15 -4.18 -7.81
CA ALA A 172 13.50 -2.94 -8.19
C ALA A 172 13.91 -1.78 -7.27
N MET A 173 13.95 -2.02 -5.96
CA MET A 173 14.40 -1.01 -4.99
C MET A 173 15.89 -0.69 -5.13
N ALA A 174 16.73 -1.70 -5.36
CA ALA A 174 18.16 -1.49 -5.59
C ALA A 174 18.41 -0.69 -6.89
N LEU A 175 17.67 -1.00 -7.95
CA LEU A 175 17.73 -0.28 -9.21
C LEU A 175 17.28 1.17 -9.07
N LEU A 176 16.19 1.42 -8.34
CA LEU A 176 15.73 2.75 -8.00
C LEU A 176 16.82 3.51 -7.23
N LEU A 177 17.36 2.92 -6.18
CA LEU A 177 18.41 3.52 -5.36
C LEU A 177 19.63 3.86 -6.21
N TRP A 178 20.03 2.99 -7.13
CA TRP A 178 21.18 3.22 -8.00
C TRP A 178 20.97 4.41 -8.95
N ARG A 179 19.78 4.51 -9.57
CA ARG A 179 19.43 5.59 -10.51
C ARG A 179 19.09 6.92 -9.86
N ALA A 180 18.66 6.90 -8.60
CA ALA A 180 18.17 8.10 -7.93
C ALA A 180 19.27 9.16 -7.73
N PRO A 181 18.92 10.46 -7.73
CA PRO A 181 19.86 11.51 -7.38
C PRO A 181 20.27 11.41 -5.91
N TRP A 182 21.39 12.04 -5.55
CA TRP A 182 21.98 11.94 -4.21
C TRP A 182 21.04 12.28 -3.05
N PRO A 183 20.20 13.33 -3.11
CA PRO A 183 19.25 13.62 -2.03
C PRO A 183 18.29 12.46 -1.75
N VAL A 184 17.79 11.80 -2.80
CA VAL A 184 16.90 10.64 -2.68
C VAL A 184 17.68 9.44 -2.12
N LYS A 185 18.90 9.17 -2.60
CA LYS A 185 19.76 8.09 -2.08
C LYS A 185 19.98 8.23 -0.59
N TRP A 186 20.39 9.40 -0.13
CA TRP A 186 20.59 9.68 1.28
C TRP A 186 19.31 9.52 2.09
N GLY A 187 18.18 10.04 1.59
CA GLY A 187 16.89 9.89 2.25
C GLY A 187 16.44 8.43 2.39
N LEU A 188 16.72 7.58 1.41
CA LEU A 188 16.39 6.15 1.45
C LEU A 188 17.31 5.35 2.39
N ILE A 189 18.59 5.71 2.49
CA ILE A 189 19.58 4.97 3.28
C ILE A 189 19.54 5.36 4.76
N ILE A 190 19.52 6.66 5.07
CA ILE A 190 19.73 7.14 6.45
C ILE A 190 18.58 6.66 7.35
N PRO A 191 18.85 5.86 8.40
CA PRO A 191 17.82 5.45 9.34
C PRO A 191 17.43 6.63 10.25
N ARG A 192 16.15 6.99 10.27
CA ARG A 192 15.55 8.04 11.10
C ARG A 192 14.19 7.60 11.67
N GLY A 193 14.14 6.61 12.55
CA GLY A 193 12.90 6.25 13.26
C GLY A 193 12.56 4.76 13.20
N ARG A 194 11.29 4.44 12.94
CA ARG A 194 10.74 3.07 13.11
C ARG A 194 11.04 2.12 11.96
N GLU A 195 11.69 2.57 10.88
CA GLU A 195 11.89 1.78 9.67
C GLU A 195 12.72 0.51 9.91
N LEU A 196 13.72 0.56 10.80
CA LEU A 196 14.54 -0.60 11.11
C LEU A 196 13.69 -1.65 11.82
N ALA A 197 12.87 -1.25 12.79
CA ALA A 197 11.94 -2.15 13.47
C ALA A 197 10.90 -2.75 12.50
N LEU A 198 10.42 -1.99 11.52
CA LEU A 198 9.50 -2.47 10.48
C LEU A 198 10.18 -3.46 9.52
N LEU A 199 11.42 -3.18 9.10
CA LEU A 199 12.22 -4.08 8.26
C LEU A 199 12.52 -5.39 8.99
N TRP A 200 12.95 -5.31 10.26
CA TRP A 200 13.21 -6.48 11.10
C TRP A 200 11.95 -7.33 11.33
N ARG A 201 10.78 -6.72 11.55
CA ARG A 201 9.49 -7.44 11.62
C ARG A 201 9.13 -8.08 10.27
N GLY A 202 9.38 -7.38 9.17
CA GLY A 202 9.15 -7.91 7.82
C GLY A 202 10.03 -9.12 7.50
N ILE A 203 11.31 -9.11 7.92
CA ILE A 203 12.25 -10.22 7.70
C ILE A 203 11.91 -11.44 8.56
N ARG A 204 11.51 -11.22 9.83
CA ARG A 204 11.19 -12.30 10.78
C ARG A 204 9.83 -12.96 10.54
N GLY A 205 8.89 -12.27 9.89
CA GLY A 205 7.58 -12.81 9.51
C GLY A 205 6.53 -12.75 10.61
#